data_AF-A0A4Y8VPI0-F1
#
_entry.id   AF-A0A4Y8VPI0-F1
#
_cell.length_a   1.000
_cell.length_b   1.000
_cell.length_c   1.000
_cell.angle_alpha   90.00
_cell.angle_beta   90.00
_cell.angle_gamma   90.00
#
_symmetry.space_group_name_H-M   'P 1'
#
loop_
_entity.id
_entity.type
_entity.pdbx_description
1 polymer ?
#
loop_
_entity_poly.entity_id
_entity_poly.type
_entity_poly.pdbx_seq_one_letter_code
_entity_poly.pdbx_strand_id
1 'polypeptide(L)' 'MEDGEEDKDGFVKACALIRSNLHIDPTAGSDDDFAQWYAEALWLEEIRLKNQAEVLARVLSALFGERKSM' A
#
# COMPACT_ATOMS: atom_id res chain seq x y z
N MET A 1 -24.60 -16.83 -4.94
CA MET A 1 -23.72 -16.31 -6.00
C MET A 1 -23.35 -14.91 -5.55
N GLU A 2 -22.32 -14.84 -4.71
CA GLU A 2 -21.79 -13.63 -4.08
C GLU A 2 -20.53 -13.15 -4.83
N ASP A 3 -20.18 -13.85 -5.91
CA ASP A 3 -18.93 -13.73 -6.68
C ASP A 3 -18.81 -12.41 -7.47
N GLY A 4 -19.83 -11.55 -7.47
CA GLY A 4 -19.85 -10.29 -8.22
C GLY A 4 -19.60 -9.03 -7.39
N GLU A 5 -19.54 -9.13 -6.06
CA GLU A 5 -19.22 -8.01 -5.16
C GLU A 5 -17.73 -7.94 -4.80
N GLU A 6 -17.10 -9.09 -4.54
CA GLU A 6 -15.66 -9.17 -4.23
C GLU A 6 -14.79 -8.67 -5.40
N ASP A 7 -15.14 -9.01 -6.64
CA ASP A 7 -14.45 -8.54 -7.84
C ASP A 7 -14.53 -7.02 -8.01
N LYS A 8 -15.66 -6.42 -7.63
CA LYS A 8 -15.85 -4.96 -7.67
C LYS A 8 -15.05 -4.26 -6.56
N ASP A 9 -15.01 -4.84 -5.37
CA ASP A 9 -14.23 -4.32 -4.25
C ASP A 9 -12.72 -4.37 -4.55
N GLY A 10 -12.23 -5.48 -5.11
CA GLY A 10 -10.84 -5.62 -5.55
C GLY A 10 -10.44 -4.58 -6.60
N PHE A 11 -11.28 -4.36 -7.61
CA PHE A 11 -11.04 -3.35 -8.64
C PHE A 11 -11.02 -1.92 -8.07
N VAL A 12 -11.97 -1.58 -7.19
CA VAL A 12 -12.03 -0.26 -6.55
C VAL A 12 -10.80 0.00 -5.68
N LYS A 13 -10.34 -1.00 -4.92
CA LYS A 13 -9.12 -0.91 -4.11
C LYS A 13 -7.87 -0.70 -4.98
N ALA A 14 -7.74 -1.46 -6.06
CA ALA A 14 -6.64 -1.30 -7.02
C ALA A 14 -6.64 0.11 -7.64
N CYS A 15 -7.80 0.62 -8.05
CA CYS A 15 -7.94 1.97 -8.58
C CYS A 15 -7.52 3.05 -7.57
N ALA A 16 -7.93 2.90 -6.30
CA ALA A 16 -7.54 3.83 -5.25
C ALA A 16 -6.02 3.81 -5.02
N LEU A 17 -5.41 2.63 -5.02
CA LEU A 17 -3.98 2.45 -4.81
C LEU A 17 -3.12 3.06 -5.93
N ILE A 18 -3.54 2.87 -7.19
CA ILE A 18 -2.90 3.48 -8.36
C ILE A 18 -2.97 5.01 -8.26
N ARG A 19 -4.15 5.57 -7.97
CA ARG A 19 -4.33 7.03 -7.85
C ARG A 19 -3.51 7.64 -6.71
N SER A 20 -3.42 6.95 -5.58
CA SER A 20 -2.69 7.46 -4.41
C SER A 20 -1.17 7.45 -4.60
N ASN A 21 -0.64 6.45 -5.32
CA ASN A 21 0.81 6.26 -5.46
C ASN A 21 1.38 6.84 -6.76
N LEU A 22 0.67 6.70 -7.89
CA LEU A 22 1.18 7.04 -9.21
C LEU A 22 0.53 8.30 -9.81
N HIS A 23 -0.58 8.77 -9.23
CA HIS A 23 -1.35 9.90 -9.75
C HIS A 23 -1.84 9.71 -11.20
N ILE A 24 -2.10 8.45 -11.58
CA ILE A 24 -2.62 8.04 -12.89
C ILE A 24 -4.11 7.72 -12.76
N ASP A 25 -4.89 7.99 -13.82
CA ASP A 25 -6.25 7.45 -13.92
C ASP A 25 -6.21 5.98 -14.39
N PRO A 26 -6.61 5.01 -13.55
CA PRO A 26 -6.49 3.57 -13.85
C PRO A 26 -7.36 3.11 -15.03
N THR A 27 -8.30 3.93 -15.50
CA THR A 27 -9.16 3.59 -16.66
C THR A 27 -8.68 4.17 -17.99
N ALA A 28 -7.55 4.88 -17.98
CA ALA A 28 -7.03 5.54 -19.19
C ALA A 28 -6.23 4.60 -20.11
N GLY A 29 -5.87 3.40 -19.65
CA GLY A 29 -5.03 2.44 -20.38
C GLY A 29 -5.73 1.12 -20.70
N SER A 30 -4.96 0.20 -21.23
CA SER A 30 -5.35 -1.20 -21.43
C SER A 30 -5.34 -1.98 -20.12
N ASP A 31 -5.85 -3.22 -20.15
CA ASP A 31 -5.79 -4.13 -19.00
C ASP A 31 -4.34 -4.44 -18.60
N ASP A 32 -3.41 -4.49 -19.57
CA ASP A 32 -1.98 -4.68 -19.32
C ASP A 32 -1.37 -3.46 -18.62
N ASP A 33 -1.75 -2.24 -19.04
CA ASP A 33 -1.33 -1.00 -18.37
C ASP A 33 -1.85 -0.98 -16.92
N PHE A 34 -3.12 -1.34 -16.72
CA PHE A 34 -3.72 -1.44 -15.39
C PHE A 34 -2.95 -2.42 -14.50
N ALA A 35 -2.66 -3.63 -15.01
CA ALA A 35 -1.93 -4.65 -14.26
C ALA A 35 -0.52 -4.17 -13.88
N GLN A 36 0.17 -3.47 -14.79
CA GLN A 36 1.48 -2.88 -14.53
C GLN A 36 1.41 -1.78 -13.46
N TRP A 37 0.50 -0.81 -13.60
CA TRP A 37 0.32 0.27 -12.64
C TRP A 37 -0.06 -0.26 -11.26
N TYR A 38 -0.92 -1.27 -11.20
CA TYR A 38 -1.31 -1.89 -9.95
C TYR A 38 -0.13 -2.56 -9.26
N ALA A 39 0.69 -3.33 -9.99
CA ALA A 39 1.88 -3.97 -9.43
C ALA A 39 2.89 -2.94 -8.90
N GLU A 40 3.12 -1.85 -9.64
CA GLU A 40 4.01 -0.78 -9.21
C GLU A 40 3.48 -0.05 -7.97
N ALA A 41 2.20 0.30 -7.96
CA ALA A 41 1.55 0.97 -6.83
C ALA A 41 1.55 0.08 -5.57
N LEU A 42 1.36 -1.23 -5.72
CA LEU A 42 1.41 -2.19 -4.63
C LEU A 42 2.83 -2.28 -4.03
N TRP A 43 3.85 -2.35 -4.88
CA TRP A 43 5.24 -2.38 -4.41
C TRP A 43 5.61 -1.12 -3.62
N LEU A 44 5.22 0.06 -4.11
CA LEU A 44 5.45 1.33 -3.41
C LEU A 44 4.77 1.36 -2.04
N GLU A 45 3.52 0.90 -1.96
CA GLU A 45 2.76 0.85 -0.71
C GLU A 45 3.40 -0.11 0.31
N GLU A 46 3.83 -1.30 -0.12
CA GLU A 46 4.50 -2.24 0.76
C GLU A 46 5.80 -1.67 1.34
N ILE A 47 6.61 -1.01 0.51
CA ILE A 47 7.84 -0.37 0.96
C ILE A 47 7.54 0.77 1.93
N ARG A 48 6.52 1.59 1.63
CA ARG A 48 6.07 2.69 2.50
C ARG A 48 5.65 2.18 3.87
N LEU A 49 4.85 1.10 3.93
CA LEU A 49 4.39 0.49 5.17
C LEU A 49 5.55 -0.13 5.97
N LYS A 50 6.49 -0.82 5.31
CA LYS A 50 7.69 -1.37 5.96
C LYS A 50 8.53 -0.26 6.61
N ASN A 51 8.77 0.83 5.87
CA ASN A 51 9.54 1.97 6.38
C ASN A 51 8.83 2.66 7.55
N GLN A 52 7.51 2.86 7.47
CA GLN A 52 6.73 3.43 8.56
C GLN A 52 6.77 2.55 9.81
N ALA A 53 6.61 1.24 9.67
CA ALA A 53 6.69 0.30 10.78
C ALA A 53 8.08 0.34 11.45
N GLU A 54 9.15 0.40 10.66
CA GLU A 54 10.51 0.50 11.18
C GLU A 54 10.74 1.81 11.95
N VAL A 55 10.30 2.94 11.41
CA VAL A 55 10.40 4.25 12.08
C VAL A 55 9.62 4.24 13.38
N LEU A 56 8.38 3.75 13.36
CA LEU A 56 7.55 3.63 14.56
C LEU A 56 8.20 2.74 15.62
N ALA A 57 8.75 1.59 15.23
CA ALA A 57 9.44 0.69 16.15
C ALA A 57 10.65 1.38 16.81
N ARG A 58 11.44 2.12 16.05
CA ARG A 58 12.60 2.88 16.57
C ARG A 58 12.18 3.99 17.51
N VAL A 59 11.15 4.77 17.16
CA VAL A 59 10.62 5.86 17.99
C VAL A 59 10.05 5.32 19.30
N LEU A 60 9.22 4.28 19.22
CA LEU A 60 8.64 3.65 20.41
C LEU A 60 9.72 3.05 21.31
N SER A 61 10.74 2.39 20.73
CA SER A 61 11.88 1.87 21.49
C SER A 61 12.69 2.99 22.16
N ALA A 62 12.85 4.14 21.51
CA ALA A 62 13.56 5.28 22.10
C ALA A 62 12.77 5.96 23.24
N LEU A 63 11.45 6.01 23.13
CA LEU A 63 10.57 6.65 24.10
C LEU A 63 10.25 5.76 25.31
N PHE A 64 10.09 4.45 25.07
CA PHE A 64 9.57 3.51 26.07
C PHE A 64 10.50 2.32 26.34
N GLY A 65 11.61 2.18 25.60
CA GLY A 65 12.60 1.15 25.86
C GLY A 65 13.32 1.42 27.18
N GLU A 66 13.35 0.41 28.06
CA GLU A 66 13.98 0.49 29.37
C GLU A 66 15.42 1.02 29.24
N ARG A 67 15.74 2.11 29.96
CA ARG A 67 17.14 2.43 30.26
C ARG A 67 17.66 1.28 31.08
N LYS A 68 18.47 0.41 30.47
CA LYS A 68 19.22 -0.62 31.19
C LYS A 68 19.98 0.10 32.31
N SER A 69 19.53 -0.08 33.55
CA SER A 69 20.23 0.48 34.72
C SER A 69 21.64 -0.07 34.68
N MET A 70 22.63 0.82 34.62
CA MET A 70 24.02 0.49 34.94
C MET A 70 24.14 0.10 36.40
#